data_AF-A0A2T6D6X9-F1
#
_entry.id   AF-A0A2T6D6X9-F1
#
_cell.length_a   1.000
_cell.length_b   1.000
_cell.length_c   1.000
_cell.angle_alpha   90.00
_cell.angle_beta   90.00
_cell.angle_gamma   90.00
#
_symmetry.space_group_name_H-M   'P 1'
#
loop_
_entity.id
_entity.type
_entity.pdbx_description
1 polymer ?
#
loop_
_entity_poly.entity_id
_entity_poly.type
_entity_poly.pdbx_seq_one_letter_code
_entity_poly.pdbx_strand_id
1 'polypeptide(L)'
;MTVAAKKKQVAKFPRGKIEKAVGGILKDFKIHFADASIGKMKIVRVVTPAWKSLRPSVRIGKVLDAVNGKLTPQEQKSILRFSVLTPEEYASVVKNRVVAERGVLRTKTSSKIAAGKPISI
;
A
#
# COMPACT_ATOMS: atom_id res chain seq x y z
N MET A 1 15.42 -17.85 37.92
CA MET A 1 14.20 -17.33 37.26
C MET A 1 14.44 -17.28 35.76
N THR A 2 13.98 -18.30 35.03
CA THR A 2 14.26 -18.44 33.59
C THR A 2 13.27 -17.61 32.79
N VAL A 3 13.71 -16.50 32.22
CA VAL A 3 12.90 -15.67 31.31
C VAL A 3 12.69 -16.44 30.00
N ALA A 4 11.52 -17.03 29.85
CA ALA A 4 11.10 -17.70 28.62
C ALA A 4 11.04 -16.69 27.46
N ALA A 5 12.07 -16.68 26.62
CA ALA A 5 12.10 -15.95 25.37
C ALA A 5 10.99 -16.49 24.45
N LYS A 6 9.82 -15.85 24.46
CA LYS A 6 8.71 -16.11 23.54
C LYS A 6 9.23 -15.94 22.12
N LYS A 7 9.44 -17.06 21.40
CA LYS A 7 9.74 -17.08 19.97
C LYS A 7 8.73 -16.16 19.27
N LYS A 8 9.24 -15.04 18.74
CA LYS A 8 8.48 -14.06 17.97
C LYS A 8 8.02 -14.76 16.70
N GLN A 9 6.88 -15.45 16.76
CA GLN A 9 6.27 -16.04 15.59
C GLN A 9 6.17 -14.92 14.56
N VAL A 10 6.79 -15.12 13.40
CA VAL A 10 6.68 -14.20 12.28
C VAL A 10 5.20 -14.25 11.91
N ALA A 11 4.42 -13.31 12.47
CA ALA A 11 2.97 -13.34 12.39
C ALA A 11 2.62 -13.35 10.90
N LYS A 12 2.08 -14.49 10.46
CA LYS A 12 1.69 -14.70 9.07
C LYS A 12 0.67 -13.62 8.75
N PHE A 13 0.93 -12.82 7.71
CA PHE A 13 0.11 -11.65 7.42
C PHE A 13 -1.38 -12.05 7.31
N PRO A 14 -2.30 -11.38 8.03
CA PRO A 14 -3.64 -11.89 8.30
C PRO A 14 -4.61 -11.66 7.13
N ARG A 15 -4.27 -12.15 5.93
CA ARG A 15 -5.05 -11.99 4.69
C ARG A 15 -6.51 -12.38 4.89
N GLY A 16 -6.74 -13.59 5.38
CA GLY A 16 -8.09 -14.14 5.55
C GLY A 16 -8.95 -13.38 6.56
N LYS A 17 -8.36 -12.80 7.62
CA LYS A 17 -9.11 -11.97 8.57
C LYS A 17 -9.55 -10.65 7.94
N ILE A 18 -8.66 -10.03 7.16
CA ILE A 18 -8.95 -8.79 6.45
C ILE A 18 -10.03 -9.04 5.39
N GLU A 19 -9.90 -10.10 4.59
CA GLU A 19 -10.90 -10.48 3.58
C GLU A 19 -12.26 -10.74 4.20
N LYS A 20 -12.32 -11.46 5.34
CA LYS A 20 -13.58 -11.73 6.04
C LYS A 20 -14.21 -10.48 6.63
N ALA A 21 -13.40 -9.57 7.19
CA ALA A 21 -13.88 -8.30 7.73
C ALA A 21 -14.45 -7.40 6.63
N VAL A 22 -13.75 -7.30 5.49
CA VAL A 22 -14.19 -6.52 4.33
C VAL A 22 -15.43 -7.16 3.67
N GLY A 23 -15.49 -8.49 3.59
CA GLY A 23 -16.65 -9.20 3.06
C GLY A 23 -17.92 -9.08 3.92
N GLY A 24 -17.78 -8.72 5.20
CA GLY A 24 -18.92 -8.40 6.05
C GLY A 24 -19.60 -7.08 5.71
N ILE A 25 -18.88 -6.14 5.08
CA ILE A 25 -19.37 -4.78 4.76
C ILE A 25 -19.56 -4.54 3.26
N LEU A 26 -18.94 -5.35 2.41
CA LEU A 26 -18.96 -5.21 0.95
C LEU A 26 -19.28 -6.56 0.31
N LYS A 27 -20.24 -6.55 -0.63
CA LYS A 27 -20.57 -7.74 -1.44
C LYS A 27 -19.64 -7.92 -2.64
N ASP A 28 -19.28 -6.83 -3.31
CA ASP A 28 -18.44 -6.85 -4.50
C ASP A 28 -17.14 -6.07 -4.25
N PHE A 29 -16.04 -6.80 -4.07
CA PHE A 29 -14.73 -6.22 -3.79
C PHE A 29 -13.58 -7.13 -4.22
N LYS A 30 -12.41 -6.53 -4.41
CA LYS A 30 -11.12 -7.21 -4.58
C LYS A 30 -10.10 -6.61 -3.63
N ILE A 31 -9.30 -7.45 -2.98
CA ILE A 31 -8.22 -6.97 -2.11
C ILE A 31 -6.88 -7.24 -2.77
N HIS A 32 -6.08 -6.19 -2.91
CA HIS A 32 -4.70 -6.28 -3.36
C HIS A 32 -3.76 -5.95 -2.20
N PHE A 33 -2.83 -6.87 -1.96
CA PHE A 33 -1.77 -6.70 -0.98
C PHE A 33 -0.50 -6.32 -1.73
N ALA A 34 -0.01 -5.11 -1.52
CA ALA A 34 1.25 -4.64 -2.07
C ALA A 34 2.28 -4.54 -0.95
N ASP A 35 3.50 -5.01 -1.19
CA ASP A 35 4.60 -4.79 -0.25
C ASP A 35 4.96 -3.30 -0.22
N ALA A 36 5.15 -2.76 0.98
CA ALA A 36 5.69 -1.43 1.13
C ALA A 36 7.22 -1.51 0.98
N SER A 37 7.83 -0.53 0.29
CA SER A 37 9.29 -0.42 0.23
C SER A 37 9.96 -0.13 1.59
N ILE A 38 9.17 0.07 2.64
CA ILE A 38 9.62 0.31 4.02
C ILE A 38 9.26 -0.91 4.88
N GLY A 39 10.28 -1.69 5.25
CA GLY A 39 10.18 -2.81 6.17
C GLY A 39 9.39 -4.02 5.64
N LYS A 40 8.86 -4.84 6.56
CA LYS A 40 7.97 -5.99 6.24
C LYS A 40 6.49 -5.61 6.22
N MET A 41 6.19 -4.31 6.09
CA MET A 41 4.82 -3.80 6.13
C MET A 41 4.14 -3.97 4.77
N LYS A 42 2.81 -4.12 4.79
CA LYS A 42 2.01 -4.25 3.57
C LYS A 42 0.97 -3.15 3.46
N ILE A 43 0.72 -2.74 2.23
CA ILE A 43 -0.34 -1.83 1.85
C ILE A 43 -1.54 -2.69 1.43
N VAL A 44 -2.67 -2.48 2.09
CA VAL A 44 -3.92 -3.17 1.76
C VAL A 44 -4.77 -2.24 0.91
N ARG A 45 -5.01 -2.64 -0.34
CA ARG A 45 -5.85 -1.88 -1.28
C ARG A 45 -7.16 -2.66 -1.48
N VAL A 46 -8.26 -2.09 -1.02
CA VAL A 46 -9.61 -2.62 -1.25
C VAL A 46 -10.16 -1.91 -2.48
N VAL A 47 -10.46 -2.68 -3.52
CA VAL A 47 -11.04 -2.21 -4.77
C VAL A 47 -12.51 -2.58 -4.77
N THR A 48 -13.40 -1.60 -4.81
CA THR A 48 -14.84 -1.84 -4.83
C THR A 48 -15.55 -0.76 -5.65
N PRO A 49 -16.55 -1.11 -6.48
CA PRO A 49 -17.41 -0.11 -7.12
C PRO A 49 -18.34 0.57 -6.11
N ALA A 50 -18.55 -0.04 -4.93
CA ALA A 50 -19.33 0.53 -3.87
C ALA A 50 -18.67 1.81 -3.33
N TRP A 51 -19.50 2.72 -2.82
CA TRP A 51 -19.06 3.95 -2.16
C TRP A 51 -18.31 4.96 -3.06
N LYS A 52 -18.42 4.87 -4.39
CA LYS A 52 -17.91 5.89 -5.33
C LYS A 52 -18.36 7.31 -4.97
N SER A 53 -19.57 7.46 -4.44
CA SER A 53 -20.10 8.77 -4.01
C SER A 53 -19.59 9.25 -2.64
N LEU A 54 -18.97 8.37 -1.85
CA LEU A 54 -18.40 8.75 -0.54
C LEU A 54 -16.99 9.30 -0.70
N ARG A 55 -16.61 10.22 0.21
CA ARG A 55 -15.24 10.72 0.29
C ARG A 55 -14.25 9.62 0.70
N PRO A 56 -12.99 9.64 0.20
CA PRO A 56 -11.99 8.61 0.52
C PRO A 56 -11.81 8.37 2.02
N SER A 57 -11.76 9.43 2.84
CA SER A 57 -11.59 9.31 4.29
C SER A 57 -12.73 8.53 4.96
N VAL A 58 -13.96 8.69 4.48
CA VAL A 58 -15.14 7.96 4.99
C VAL A 58 -15.07 6.50 4.58
N ARG A 59 -14.68 6.21 3.33
CA ARG A 59 -14.49 4.83 2.85
C ARG A 59 -13.44 4.10 3.68
N ILE A 60 -12.29 4.74 3.91
CA ILE A 60 -11.19 4.21 4.71
C ILE A 60 -11.64 4.02 6.16
N GLY A 61 -12.36 4.98 6.74
CA GLY A 61 -12.91 4.88 8.10
C GLY A 61 -13.80 3.66 8.28
N LYS A 62 -14.72 3.39 7.34
CA LYS A 62 -15.58 2.19 7.37
C LYS A 62 -14.79 0.88 7.32
N VAL A 63 -13.77 0.81 6.47
CA VAL A 63 -12.90 -0.37 6.39
C VAL A 63 -12.07 -0.53 7.66
N LEU A 64 -11.51 0.56 8.19
CA LEU A 64 -10.73 0.55 9.42
C LEU A 64 -11.58 0.10 10.60
N ASP A 65 -12.81 0.59 10.74
CA ASP A 65 -13.73 0.18 11.80
C ASP A 65 -14.01 -1.33 11.75
N ALA A 66 -14.37 -1.85 10.57
CA ALA A 66 -14.63 -3.28 10.37
C ALA A 66 -13.40 -4.16 10.64
N VAL A 67 -12.21 -3.67 10.30
CA VAL A 67 -10.96 -4.44 10.39
C VAL A 67 -10.33 -4.33 11.78
N ASN A 68 -10.39 -3.16 12.43
CA ASN A 68 -9.80 -2.94 13.75
C ASN A 68 -10.43 -3.84 14.82
N GLY A 69 -11.74 -4.11 14.71
CA GLY A 69 -12.43 -5.05 15.61
C GLY A 69 -12.05 -6.53 15.41
N LYS A 70 -11.30 -6.88 14.35
CA LYS A 70 -10.95 -8.27 14.01
C LYS A 70 -9.45 -8.55 14.03
N LEU A 71 -8.61 -7.52 14.02
CA LEU A 71 -7.15 -7.65 14.04
C LEU A 71 -6.57 -7.39 15.42
N THR A 72 -5.57 -8.18 15.78
CA THR A 72 -4.76 -7.92 16.97
C THR A 72 -3.81 -6.73 16.76
N PRO A 73 -3.33 -6.05 17.82
CA PRO A 73 -2.40 -4.93 17.70
C PRO A 73 -1.10 -5.28 16.94
N GLN A 74 -0.65 -6.54 17.03
CA GLN A 74 0.54 -7.00 16.33
C GLN A 74 0.31 -7.19 14.82
N GLU A 75 -0.88 -7.66 14.45
CA GLU A 75 -1.34 -7.76 13.06
C GLU A 75 -1.49 -6.37 12.43
N GLN A 76 -2.06 -5.41 13.15
CA GLN A 76 -2.22 -4.03 12.70
C GLN A 76 -0.88 -3.35 12.40
N LYS A 77 0.16 -3.58 13.22
CA LYS A 77 1.52 -3.06 12.98
C LYS A 77 2.17 -3.58 11.70
N SER A 78 1.66 -4.67 11.12
CA SER A 78 2.17 -5.24 9.87
C SER A 78 1.53 -4.59 8.64
N ILE A 79 0.57 -3.69 8.85
CA ILE A 79 -0.16 -2.98 7.80
C ILE A 79 0.28 -1.52 7.83
N LEU A 80 0.88 -1.06 6.73
CA LEU A 80 1.32 0.33 6.62
C LEU A 80 0.11 1.28 6.46
N ARG A 81 -0.79 0.93 5.55
CA ARG A 81 -1.99 1.72 5.27
C ARG A 81 -3.07 0.88 4.59
N PHE A 82 -4.31 1.33 4.77
CA PHE A 82 -5.45 0.93 3.96
C PHE A 82 -5.73 1.97 2.88
N SER A 83 -6.17 1.52 1.72
CA SER A 83 -6.67 2.39 0.66
C SER A 83 -7.91 1.75 0.06
N VAL A 84 -8.98 2.54 -0.08
CA VAL A 84 -10.24 2.08 -0.67
C VAL A 84 -10.42 2.83 -1.98
N LEU A 85 -10.41 2.08 -3.07
CA LEU A 85 -10.37 2.61 -4.44
C LEU A 85 -11.54 2.05 -5.23
N THR A 86 -12.07 2.83 -6.16
CA THR A 86 -12.89 2.29 -7.24
C THR A 86 -12.03 1.53 -8.25
N PRO A 87 -12.63 0.66 -9.08
CA PRO A 87 -11.89 -0.02 -10.15
C PRO A 87 -11.15 0.95 -11.08
N GLU A 88 -11.78 2.08 -11.39
CA GLU A 88 -11.20 3.16 -12.22
C GLU A 88 -10.00 3.82 -11.52
N GLU A 89 -10.13 4.18 -10.24
CA GLU A 89 -9.03 4.74 -9.44
C GLU A 89 -7.86 3.74 -9.32
N TYR A 90 -8.17 2.46 -9.11
CA TYR A 90 -7.15 1.42 -9.04
C TYR A 90 -6.39 1.26 -10.36
N ALA A 91 -7.09 1.27 -11.50
CA ALA A 91 -6.45 1.22 -12.81
C ALA A 91 -5.47 2.37 -13.03
N SER A 92 -5.83 3.60 -12.62
CA SER A 92 -4.95 4.76 -12.68
C SER A 92 -3.72 4.61 -11.79
N VAL A 93 -3.87 4.10 -10.57
CA VAL A 93 -2.74 3.87 -9.64
C VAL A 93 -1.79 2.79 -10.19
N VAL A 94 -2.32 1.72 -10.78
CA VAL A 94 -1.49 0.66 -11.39
C VAL A 94 -0.76 1.19 -12.62
N LYS A 95 -1.45 1.91 -13.51
CA LYS A 95 -0.82 2.54 -14.69
C LYS A 95 0.31 3.48 -14.27
N ASN A 96 0.10 4.32 -13.25
CA ASN A 96 1.13 5.24 -12.77
C ASN A 96 2.34 4.52 -12.15
N ARG A 97 2.12 3.36 -11.52
CA ARG A 97 3.23 2.54 -10.98
C ARG A 97 4.10 1.96 -12.09
N VAL A 98 3.50 1.45 -13.16
CA VAL A 98 4.24 0.93 -14.34
C VAL A 98 5.04 2.04 -15.01
N VAL A 99 4.51 3.26 -15.07
CA VAL A 99 5.23 4.42 -15.59
C VAL A 99 6.37 4.85 -14.68
N ALA A 100 6.19 4.84 -13.35
CA ALA A 100 7.25 5.14 -12.40
C ALA A 100 8.41 4.12 -12.49
N GLU A 101 8.10 2.82 -12.61
CA GLU A 101 9.13 1.79 -12.81
C GLU A 101 9.84 1.91 -14.17
N ARG A 102 9.12 2.32 -15.23
CA ARG A 102 9.73 2.63 -16.54
C ARG A 102 10.52 3.94 -16.56
N GLY A 103 10.13 4.93 -15.75
CA GLY A 103 10.79 6.24 -15.64
C GLY A 103 12.09 6.19 -14.84
N VAL A 104 12.18 5.28 -13.86
CA VAL A 104 13.42 5.04 -13.08
C VAL A 104 14.57 4.51 -13.96
N LEU A 105 14.28 3.91 -15.12
CA LEU A 105 15.31 3.50 -16.07
C LEU A 105 15.90 4.64 -16.93
N ARG A 106 15.42 5.89 -16.82
CA ARG A 106 15.84 6.99 -17.71
C ARG A 106 16.55 8.17 -17.05
N THR A 107 16.93 8.09 -15.78
CA THR A 107 17.76 9.13 -15.12
C THR A 107 19.14 8.59 -14.76
N LYS A 108 19.91 8.13 -15.76
CA LYS A 108 21.36 7.90 -15.64
C LYS A 108 22.12 8.27 -16.93
N THR A 109 21.75 9.35 -17.62
CA THR A 109 22.65 9.97 -18.61
C THR A 109 22.24 11.42 -18.87
N SER A 110 22.93 12.36 -18.20
CA SER A 110 23.27 13.70 -18.71
C SER A 110 23.77 14.59 -17.57
N SER A 111 24.86 14.15 -16.93
CA SER A 111 25.79 15.06 -16.28
C SER A 111 27.11 14.96 -17.04
N LYS A 112 27.18 15.61 -18.20
CA LYS A 112 28.46 16.01 -18.78
C LYS A 112 28.33 17.48 -19.18
N ILE A 113 28.70 18.29 -18.22
CA ILE A 113 28.85 19.74 -18.26
C ILE A 113 29.74 20.07 -19.47
N ALA A 114 29.23 20.91 -20.36
CA ALA A 114 29.95 21.39 -21.51
C ALA A 114 31.15 22.22 -21.04
N ALA A 115 32.35 21.65 -21.20
CA ALA A 115 33.60 22.39 -21.16
C ALA A 115 33.77 23.13 -22.49
N GLY A 116 34.13 24.43 -22.43
CA GLY A 116 34.77 25.11 -23.54
C GLY A 116 34.18 26.47 -23.92
N LYS A 117 34.62 27.53 -23.24
CA LYS A 117 34.89 28.81 -23.90
C LYS A 117 35.98 29.57 -23.14
N PRO A 118 37.24 29.61 -23.62
CA PRO A 118 38.17 30.64 -23.17
C PRO A 118 37.78 31.98 -23.81
N ILE A 119 37.66 32.99 -22.97
CA ILE A 119 37.52 34.39 -23.35
C ILE A 119 38.92 34.87 -23.75
N SER A 120 39.10 35.23 -25.02
CA SER A 120 40.29 35.96 -25.47
C SER A 120 40.15 37.42 -25.06
N ILE A 121 41.24 37.95 -24.50
CA ILE A 121 41.49 39.38 -24.24
C ILE A 121 42.10 39.99 -25.50
#